data_AF-A0A1F7D880-F1
#
_entry.id   AF-A0A1F7D880-F1
#
_cell.length_a   1.000
_cell.length_b   1.000
_cell.length_c   1.000
_cell.angle_alpha   90.00
_cell.angle_beta   90.00
_cell.angle_gamma   90.00
#
_symmetry.space_group_name_H-M   'P 1'
#
loop_
_entity.id
_entity.type
_entity.pdbx_description
1 polymer ?
#
loop_
_entity_poly.entity_id
_entity_poly.type
_entity_poly.pdbx_seq_one_letter_code
_entity_poly.pdbx_strand_id
1 'polypeptide(L)'
;MRLLHDLEQEARRTNDASYQESMIEKLRSQLPDKMRRLLDMHMRVTDRRLAHRYPGDPEKTVRVSKAIRSKTTRDVHAENLYDSILSTPEFPIHSKAYGSSLMNRHLATMAIDRAPPSMLETYGWMSFDMNGVKGMVDCTTYQNVTHYLQATAQFLLDREGQTRKWLESRKVKVTPLAAGGDEFALLLDGDGPMSAGFFQETVSRYQAEFANSRHLASFLDFNSRSVQLEYSMPTESQRAVFFGMSQAEQDKHLDDVHNELPETFYSTCGAGGANFREGLERAVGRGTLSLKKGKETFDTGRLAILRHTIELAEARQADNKVEFKKCLELGDPKLHCFLRRNNENRNLDGRLREAELQLAQERLRRADMERDLDALHALCSEKNSQIEELLKKCA
;
A
#
# COMPACT_ATOMS: atom_id res chain seq x y z
N MET A 1 16.57 -2.09 9.81
CA MET A 1 16.86 -3.52 9.67
C MET A 1 18.33 -3.84 9.47
N ARG A 2 19.27 -2.89 9.26
CA ARG A 2 20.67 -3.23 8.93
C ARG A 2 21.33 -4.13 9.98
N LEU A 3 21.28 -3.77 11.26
CA LEU A 3 21.95 -4.58 12.29
C LEU A 3 21.36 -5.99 12.44
N LEU A 4 20.03 -6.13 12.56
CA LEU A 4 19.41 -7.46 12.70
C LEU A 4 19.60 -8.30 11.43
N HIS A 5 19.43 -7.69 10.24
CA HIS A 5 19.66 -8.35 8.96
C HIS A 5 21.12 -8.76 8.76
N ASP A 6 22.08 -7.91 9.11
CA ASP A 6 23.52 -8.18 8.97
C ASP A 6 23.95 -9.27 9.97
N LEU A 7 23.46 -9.21 11.21
CA LEU A 7 23.68 -10.26 12.21
C LEU A 7 23.01 -11.58 11.80
N GLU A 8 21.82 -11.56 11.18
CA GLU A 8 21.16 -12.78 10.69
C GLU A 8 21.85 -13.36 9.44
N GLN A 9 22.32 -12.52 8.51
CA GLN A 9 23.13 -12.93 7.37
C GLN A 9 24.42 -13.60 7.85
N GLU A 10 25.07 -13.01 8.84
CA GLU A 10 26.33 -13.52 9.36
C GLU A 10 26.13 -14.76 10.26
N ALA A 11 25.00 -14.84 11.00
CA ALA A 11 24.60 -16.06 11.70
C ALA A 11 24.32 -17.22 10.74
N ARG A 12 23.71 -16.94 9.57
CA ARG A 12 23.49 -17.94 8.51
C ARG A 12 24.79 -18.38 7.85
N ARG A 13 25.77 -17.47 7.70
CA ARG A 13 27.11 -17.79 7.14
C ARG A 13 27.96 -18.62 8.09
N THR A 14 27.87 -18.36 9.39
CA THR A 14 28.70 -19.02 10.41
C THR A 14 28.12 -20.34 10.91
N ASN A 15 26.79 -20.51 10.87
CA ASN A 15 26.06 -21.69 11.36
C ASN A 15 26.48 -22.14 12.78
N ASP A 16 26.95 -21.20 13.59
CA ASP A 16 27.49 -21.43 14.93
C ASP A 16 26.47 -21.04 16.01
N ALA A 17 26.19 -21.98 16.91
CA ALA A 17 25.31 -21.76 18.06
C ALA A 17 25.86 -20.71 19.05
N SER A 18 27.18 -20.53 19.11
CA SER A 18 27.83 -19.50 19.93
C SER A 18 27.59 -18.09 19.37
N TYR A 19 27.60 -17.96 18.04
CA TYR A 19 27.31 -16.71 17.34
C TYR A 19 25.86 -16.27 17.56
N GLN A 20 24.91 -17.22 17.55
CA GLN A 20 23.52 -16.91 17.84
C GLN A 20 23.30 -16.38 19.27
N GLU A 21 24.02 -16.90 20.27
CA GLU A 21 23.95 -16.37 21.64
C GLU A 21 24.57 -14.97 21.75
N SER A 22 25.74 -14.76 21.13
CA SER A 22 26.39 -13.45 21.05
C SER A 22 25.51 -12.40 20.38
N MET A 23 24.82 -12.78 19.30
CA MET A 23 23.84 -11.94 18.61
C MET A 23 22.70 -11.54 19.55
N ILE A 24 22.08 -12.50 20.26
CA ILE A 24 20.97 -12.21 21.18
C ILE A 24 21.41 -11.26 22.30
N GLU A 25 22.62 -11.41 22.82
CA GLU A 25 23.13 -10.52 23.87
C GLU A 25 23.44 -9.11 23.33
N LYS A 26 23.95 -9.00 22.09
CA LYS A 26 24.09 -7.72 21.39
C LYS A 26 22.75 -7.03 21.14
N LEU A 27 21.72 -7.76 20.70
CA LEU A 27 20.37 -7.19 20.53
C LEU A 27 19.84 -6.72 21.90
N ARG A 28 19.97 -7.53 22.94
CA ARG A 28 19.50 -7.20 24.29
C ARG A 28 20.22 -5.99 24.90
N SER A 29 21.50 -5.77 24.58
CA SER A 29 22.26 -4.60 25.05
C SER A 29 21.86 -3.29 24.35
N GLN A 30 21.26 -3.36 23.16
CA GLN A 30 20.73 -2.19 22.46
C GLN A 30 19.31 -1.79 22.90
N LEU A 31 18.62 -2.65 23.65
CA LEU A 31 17.33 -2.31 24.24
C LEU A 31 17.48 -1.27 25.36
N PRO A 32 16.54 -0.30 25.46
CA PRO A 32 16.44 0.57 26.62
C PRO A 32 16.29 -0.22 27.94
N ASP A 33 16.87 0.28 29.04
CA ASP A 33 16.94 -0.42 30.33
C ASP A 33 15.60 -0.87 30.88
N LYS A 34 14.53 -0.10 30.63
CA LYS A 34 13.17 -0.48 31.04
C LYS A 34 12.68 -1.72 30.29
N MET A 35 13.00 -1.84 29.01
CA MET A 35 12.59 -2.98 28.16
C MET A 35 13.43 -4.21 28.43
N ARG A 36 14.74 -4.04 28.67
CA ARG A 36 15.61 -5.13 29.10
C ARG A 36 15.08 -5.78 30.38
N ARG A 37 14.66 -4.96 31.36
CA ARG A 37 14.05 -5.45 32.61
C ARG A 37 12.73 -6.20 32.40
N LEU A 38 11.86 -5.72 31.50
CA LEU A 38 10.58 -6.38 31.19
C LEU A 38 10.80 -7.72 30.46
N LEU A 39 11.71 -7.75 29.49
CA LEU A 39 12.13 -8.97 28.80
C LEU A 39 12.67 -10.01 29.79
N ASP A 40 13.54 -9.60 30.71
CA ASP A 40 14.11 -10.47 31.73
C ASP A 40 13.04 -11.03 32.67
N MET A 41 12.07 -10.19 33.07
CA MET A 41 10.95 -10.62 33.91
C MET A 41 10.07 -11.64 33.18
N HIS A 42 9.72 -11.37 31.92
CA HIS A 42 8.96 -12.30 31.08
C HIS A 42 9.69 -13.64 30.94
N MET A 43 11.01 -13.59 30.77
CA MET A 43 11.81 -14.79 30.59
C MET A 43 11.90 -15.65 31.84
N ARG A 44 12.04 -15.04 33.02
CA ARG A 44 11.98 -15.76 34.30
C ARG A 44 10.64 -16.47 34.50
N VAL A 45 9.53 -15.84 34.12
CA VAL A 45 8.19 -16.45 34.23
C VAL A 45 8.05 -17.62 33.25
N THR A 46 8.51 -17.46 32.01
CA THR A 46 8.51 -18.53 31.00
C THR A 46 9.36 -19.71 31.43
N ASP A 47 10.57 -19.47 31.96
CA ASP A 47 11.48 -20.52 32.44
C ASP A 47 10.85 -21.33 33.59
N ARG A 48 10.18 -20.67 34.54
CA ARG A 48 9.41 -21.35 35.61
C ARG A 48 8.29 -22.22 35.04
N ARG A 49 7.54 -21.72 34.05
CA ARG A 49 6.46 -22.48 33.40
C ARG A 49 6.98 -23.69 32.63
N LEU A 50 8.10 -23.56 31.93
CA LEU A 50 8.73 -24.67 31.21
C LEU A 50 9.24 -25.76 32.15
N ALA A 51 9.85 -25.38 33.27
CA ALA A 51 10.30 -26.32 34.29
C ALA A 51 9.15 -27.13 34.89
N HIS A 52 7.97 -26.52 35.06
CA HIS A 52 6.75 -27.24 35.47
C HIS A 52 6.13 -28.10 34.36
N ARG A 53 6.33 -27.73 33.10
CA ARG A 53 5.78 -28.44 31.93
C ARG A 53 6.60 -29.66 31.51
N TYR A 54 7.91 -29.64 31.76
CA TYR A 54 8.83 -30.72 31.46
C TYR A 54 9.56 -31.22 32.72
N PRO A 55 8.82 -31.70 33.74
CA PRO A 55 9.44 -32.23 34.95
C PRO A 55 10.29 -33.46 34.59
N GLY A 56 11.60 -33.40 34.87
CA GLY A 56 12.55 -34.49 34.60
C GLY A 56 13.30 -34.42 33.26
N ASP A 57 13.07 -33.39 32.44
CA ASP A 57 13.82 -33.16 31.19
C ASP A 57 14.45 -31.74 31.19
N PRO A 58 15.54 -31.55 31.96
CA PRO A 58 16.20 -30.26 32.09
C PRO A 58 16.83 -29.80 30.77
N GLU A 59 17.33 -30.72 29.94
CA GLU A 59 17.92 -30.39 28.64
C GLU A 59 16.88 -29.84 27.67
N LYS A 60 15.70 -30.47 27.58
CA LYS A 60 14.60 -29.95 26.76
C LYS A 60 14.07 -28.63 27.28
N THR A 61 14.01 -28.45 28.61
CA THR A 61 13.64 -27.18 29.24
C THR A 61 14.58 -26.06 28.81
N VAL A 62 15.89 -26.28 28.89
CA VAL A 62 16.93 -25.31 28.48
C VAL A 62 16.85 -25.02 26.98
N ARG A 63 16.73 -26.06 26.14
CA ARG A 63 16.65 -25.88 24.67
C ARG A 63 15.43 -25.08 24.26
N VAL A 64 14.25 -25.38 24.81
CA VAL A 64 13.01 -24.66 24.52
C VAL A 64 13.06 -23.24 25.09
N SER A 65 13.60 -23.06 26.31
CA SER A 65 13.82 -21.74 26.91
C SER A 65 14.72 -20.87 26.03
N LYS A 66 15.85 -21.40 25.55
CA LYS A 66 16.78 -20.70 24.66
C LYS A 66 16.12 -20.31 23.33
N ALA A 67 15.32 -21.19 22.73
CA ALA A 67 14.58 -20.89 21.51
C ALA A 67 13.53 -19.79 21.72
N ILE A 68 12.77 -19.86 22.82
CA ILE A 68 11.79 -18.81 23.17
C ILE A 68 12.51 -17.50 23.47
N ARG A 69 13.59 -17.51 24.24
CA ARG A 69 14.39 -16.31 24.55
C ARG A 69 14.97 -15.67 23.31
N SER A 70 15.53 -16.47 22.41
CA SER A 70 16.05 -15.98 21.15
C SER A 70 14.94 -15.32 20.32
N LYS A 71 13.78 -15.95 20.21
CA LYS A 71 12.61 -15.40 19.51
C LYS A 71 12.10 -14.13 20.19
N THR A 72 11.79 -14.15 21.48
CA THR A 72 11.25 -13.02 22.23
C THR A 72 12.22 -11.84 22.26
N THR A 73 13.53 -12.07 22.41
CA THR A 73 14.51 -10.96 22.33
C THR A 73 14.57 -10.35 20.95
N ARG A 74 14.50 -11.15 19.87
CA ARG A 74 14.40 -10.61 18.50
C ARG A 74 13.11 -9.85 18.28
N ASP A 75 11.99 -10.38 18.75
CA ASP A 75 10.68 -9.74 18.67
C ASP A 75 10.73 -8.40 19.43
N VAL A 76 11.18 -8.38 20.68
CA VAL A 76 11.34 -7.16 21.48
C VAL A 76 12.35 -6.20 20.87
N HIS A 77 13.44 -6.67 20.26
CA HIS A 77 14.40 -5.81 19.56
C HIS A 77 13.79 -5.18 18.31
N ALA A 78 13.11 -5.97 17.48
CA ALA A 78 12.35 -5.49 16.32
C ALA A 78 11.19 -4.57 16.73
N GLU A 79 10.67 -4.73 17.96
CA GLU A 79 9.64 -3.90 18.54
C GLU A 79 10.13 -2.53 19.03
N ASN A 80 11.42 -2.39 19.35
CA ASN A 80 11.96 -1.23 20.07
C ASN A 80 13.03 -0.43 19.32
N LEU A 81 13.39 -0.83 18.10
CA LEU A 81 14.18 0.00 17.18
C LEU A 81 13.34 0.39 15.97
N TYR A 82 13.36 1.68 15.66
CA TYR A 82 12.67 2.25 14.50
C TYR A 82 13.45 1.91 13.25
N ASP A 83 13.18 0.73 12.73
CA ASP A 83 14.09 0.01 11.85
C ASP A 83 13.75 0.20 10.36
N SER A 84 13.07 1.30 10.04
CA SER A 84 12.69 1.72 8.69
C SER A 84 13.58 2.87 8.21
N ILE A 85 13.98 2.87 6.94
CA ILE A 85 14.60 4.03 6.29
C ILE A 85 13.69 5.27 6.31
N LEU A 86 12.39 5.05 6.51
CA LEU A 86 11.37 6.10 6.63
C LEU A 86 11.30 6.70 8.04
N SER A 87 12.04 6.14 9.00
CA SER A 87 12.11 6.67 10.35
C SER A 87 13.13 7.81 10.42
N THR A 88 12.73 8.93 11.00
CA THR A 88 13.64 10.01 11.39
C THR A 88 13.74 10.09 12.92
N PRO A 89 14.77 10.76 13.48
CA PRO A 89 14.85 10.97 14.93
C PRO A 89 13.63 11.66 15.53
N GLU A 90 13.02 12.59 14.79
CA GLU A 90 11.86 13.38 15.20
C GLU A 90 10.54 12.63 15.01
N PHE A 91 10.45 11.78 13.97
CA PHE A 91 9.24 11.04 13.59
C PHE A 91 9.55 9.56 13.47
N PRO A 92 9.59 8.86 14.61
CA PRO A 92 10.12 7.52 14.61
C PRO A 92 9.00 6.51 14.28
N ILE A 93 9.07 5.90 13.08
CA ILE A 93 8.07 4.96 12.58
C ILE A 93 8.51 3.50 12.78
N HIS A 94 7.60 2.67 13.27
CA HIS A 94 7.88 1.26 13.51
C HIS A 94 7.73 0.41 12.24
N SER A 95 8.24 -0.83 12.25
CA SER A 95 8.03 -1.78 11.15
C SER A 95 6.67 -2.49 11.24
N LYS A 96 6.17 -3.06 10.13
CA LYS A 96 4.96 -3.93 10.14
C LYS A 96 5.09 -5.16 11.04
N ALA A 97 6.29 -5.66 11.25
CA ALA A 97 6.55 -6.76 12.20
C ALA A 97 6.18 -6.36 13.63
N TYR A 98 6.48 -5.10 14.02
CA TYR A 98 6.05 -4.54 15.31
C TYR A 98 4.53 -4.56 15.46
N GLY A 99 3.82 -4.02 14.47
CA GLY A 99 2.36 -3.99 14.46
C GLY A 99 1.72 -5.37 14.60
N SER A 100 2.26 -6.35 13.86
CA SER A 100 1.82 -7.75 13.96
C SER A 100 2.01 -8.31 15.37
N SER A 101 3.15 -8.04 16.02
CA SER A 101 3.39 -8.48 17.40
C SER A 101 2.41 -7.83 18.39
N LEU A 102 2.18 -6.52 18.24
CA LEU A 102 1.21 -5.79 19.06
C LEU A 102 -0.20 -6.37 18.93
N MET A 103 -0.70 -6.58 17.71
CA MET A 103 -2.01 -7.19 17.46
C MET A 103 -2.13 -8.58 18.10
N ASN A 104 -1.08 -9.39 17.96
CA ASN A 104 -1.01 -10.72 18.56
C ASN A 104 -1.08 -10.64 20.09
N ARG A 105 -0.43 -9.65 20.71
CA ARG A 105 -0.53 -9.41 22.15
C ARG A 105 -1.93 -8.96 22.56
N HIS A 106 -2.57 -8.05 21.82
CA HIS A 106 -3.92 -7.59 22.12
C HIS A 106 -4.94 -8.73 22.11
N LEU A 107 -4.93 -9.59 21.08
CA LEU A 107 -5.79 -10.77 21.04
C LEU A 107 -5.50 -11.76 22.19
N ALA A 108 -4.24 -11.89 22.62
CA ALA A 108 -3.87 -12.70 23.77
C ALA A 108 -4.48 -12.15 25.07
N THR A 109 -4.34 -10.85 25.29
CA THR A 109 -4.88 -10.14 26.46
C THR A 109 -6.39 -10.25 26.51
N MET A 110 -7.10 -10.01 25.41
CA MET A 110 -8.55 -10.18 25.32
C MET A 110 -9.02 -11.57 25.77
N ALA A 111 -8.30 -12.62 25.37
CA ALA A 111 -8.65 -13.99 25.75
C ALA A 111 -8.39 -14.28 27.23
N ILE A 112 -7.26 -13.77 27.77
CA ILE A 112 -6.92 -13.89 29.20
C ILE A 112 -7.98 -13.19 30.05
N ASP A 113 -8.38 -11.99 29.66
CA ASP A 113 -9.33 -11.15 30.37
C ASP A 113 -10.79 -11.57 30.14
N ARG A 114 -11.02 -12.60 29.29
CA ARG A 114 -12.34 -13.07 28.88
C ARG A 114 -13.22 -11.93 28.35
N ALA A 115 -12.60 -11.06 27.57
CA ALA A 115 -13.24 -9.91 26.96
C ALA A 115 -14.45 -10.34 26.11
N PRO A 116 -15.54 -9.55 26.07
CA PRO A 116 -16.70 -9.87 25.26
C PRO A 116 -16.34 -9.84 23.76
N PRO A 117 -17.02 -10.62 22.90
CA PRO A 117 -16.72 -10.67 21.46
C PRO A 117 -16.76 -9.32 20.73
N SER A 118 -17.53 -8.36 21.24
CA SER A 118 -17.60 -6.99 20.72
C SER A 118 -16.24 -6.26 20.76
N MET A 119 -15.32 -6.66 21.63
CA MET A 119 -13.97 -6.10 21.69
C MET A 119 -13.13 -6.39 20.44
N LEU A 120 -13.51 -7.37 19.62
CA LEU A 120 -12.86 -7.62 18.33
C LEU A 120 -13.11 -6.50 17.31
N GLU A 121 -14.15 -5.69 17.51
CA GLU A 121 -14.48 -4.56 16.63
C GLU A 121 -13.74 -3.29 17.04
N THR A 122 -13.14 -3.24 18.24
CA THR A 122 -12.46 -2.04 18.74
C THR A 122 -10.99 -1.95 18.33
N TYR A 123 -10.52 -2.92 17.56
CA TYR A 123 -9.15 -2.99 17.04
C TYR A 123 -9.17 -3.12 15.53
N GLY A 124 -8.42 -2.25 14.86
CA GLY A 124 -8.38 -2.13 13.42
C GLY A 124 -6.97 -2.15 12.85
N TRP A 125 -6.84 -2.69 11.65
CA TRP A 125 -5.67 -2.52 10.80
C TRP A 125 -6.08 -1.77 9.54
N MET A 126 -5.34 -0.71 9.22
CA MET A 126 -5.45 -0.04 7.93
C MET A 126 -4.14 -0.18 7.17
N SER A 127 -4.24 -0.45 5.88
CA SER A 127 -3.12 -0.48 4.95
C SER A 127 -3.24 0.68 3.97
N PHE A 128 -2.11 1.32 3.67
CA PHE A 128 -1.96 2.45 2.77
C PHE A 128 -0.83 2.14 1.78
N ASP A 129 -1.00 2.54 0.53
CA ASP A 129 0.00 2.39 -0.53
C ASP A 129 0.00 3.67 -1.38
N MET A 130 1.11 4.39 -1.32
CA MET A 130 1.24 5.69 -1.96
C MET A 130 1.23 5.56 -3.49
N ASN A 131 0.37 6.32 -4.15
CA ASN A 131 0.29 6.30 -5.61
C ASN A 131 1.46 7.10 -6.22
N GLY A 132 1.95 6.64 -7.38
CA GLY A 132 2.87 7.42 -8.21
C GLY A 132 4.33 7.41 -7.78
N VAL A 133 4.69 6.65 -6.73
CA VAL A 133 6.07 6.61 -6.22
C VAL A 133 7.07 6.18 -7.30
N LYS A 134 6.74 5.17 -8.12
CA LYS A 134 7.61 4.76 -9.23
C LYS A 134 7.82 5.87 -10.28
N GLY A 135 6.75 6.60 -10.62
CA GLY A 135 6.85 7.74 -11.54
C GLY A 135 7.71 8.86 -10.96
N MET A 136 7.60 9.12 -9.65
CA MET A 136 8.46 10.07 -8.95
C MET A 136 9.93 9.62 -8.93
N VAL A 137 10.22 8.33 -8.72
CA VAL A 137 11.58 7.79 -8.83
C VAL A 137 12.15 8.04 -10.23
N ASP A 138 11.35 7.80 -11.27
CA ASP A 138 11.78 7.95 -12.67
C ASP A 138 12.05 9.39 -13.07
N CYS A 139 11.36 10.36 -12.45
CA CYS A 139 11.51 11.78 -12.80
C CYS A 139 12.40 12.57 -11.84
N THR A 140 12.82 11.96 -10.73
CA THR A 140 13.63 12.63 -9.70
C THR A 140 14.80 11.73 -9.25
N THR A 141 14.88 11.38 -7.96
CA THR A 141 15.91 10.49 -7.41
C THR A 141 15.32 9.61 -6.30
N TYR A 142 15.96 8.47 -6.03
CA TYR A 142 15.62 7.63 -4.87
C TYR A 142 15.70 8.37 -3.54
N GLN A 143 16.64 9.29 -3.39
CA GLN A 143 16.78 10.10 -2.18
C GLN A 143 15.59 11.04 -2.01
N ASN A 144 15.17 11.71 -3.08
CA ASN A 144 14.00 12.59 -3.07
C ASN A 144 12.72 11.83 -2.72
N VAL A 145 12.53 10.63 -3.28
CA VAL A 145 11.42 9.74 -2.94
C VAL A 145 11.48 9.27 -1.48
N THR A 146 12.67 8.98 -0.96
CA THR A 146 12.83 8.61 0.45
C THR A 146 12.38 9.75 1.36
N HIS A 147 12.77 10.99 1.07
CA HIS A 147 12.33 12.16 1.83
C HIS A 147 10.81 12.42 1.70
N TYR A 148 10.22 12.21 0.52
CA TYR A 148 8.77 12.28 0.32
C TYR A 148 8.02 11.25 1.19
N LEU A 149 8.52 10.02 1.26
CA LEU A 149 7.93 8.96 2.09
C LEU A 149 8.14 9.22 3.59
N GLN A 150 9.28 9.79 3.99
CA GLN A 150 9.52 10.27 5.36
C GLN A 150 8.55 11.39 5.75
N ALA A 151 8.32 12.36 4.86
CA ALA A 151 7.33 13.41 5.07
C ALA A 151 5.91 12.84 5.17
N THR A 152 5.57 11.84 4.35
CA THR A 152 4.29 11.12 4.45
C THR A 152 4.14 10.43 5.81
N ALA A 153 5.19 9.75 6.28
CA ALA A 153 5.23 9.12 7.60
C ALA A 153 5.00 10.15 8.74
N GLN A 154 5.57 11.35 8.59
CA GLN A 154 5.37 12.45 9.54
C GLN A 154 3.87 12.83 9.65
N PHE A 155 3.13 12.94 8.55
CA PHE A 155 1.68 13.19 8.61
C PHE A 155 0.91 12.09 9.36
N LEU A 156 1.34 10.82 9.25
CA LEU A 156 0.71 9.72 9.99
C LEU A 156 1.04 9.74 11.50
N LEU A 157 2.21 10.27 11.86
CA LEU A 157 2.73 10.33 13.22
C LEU A 157 2.36 11.62 13.97
N ASP A 158 2.15 12.72 13.25
CA ASP A 158 1.96 14.05 13.84
C ASP A 158 0.64 14.13 14.62
N ARG A 159 0.76 14.17 15.95
CA ARG A 159 -0.39 14.25 16.86
C ARG A 159 -1.14 15.57 16.74
N GLU A 160 -0.50 16.61 16.21
CA GLU A 160 -1.14 17.89 15.97
C GLU A 160 -1.91 17.94 14.65
N GLY A 161 -1.73 16.96 13.77
CA GLY A 161 -2.45 16.79 12.50
C GLY A 161 -3.95 16.60 12.70
N GLN A 162 -4.74 17.04 11.71
CA GLN A 162 -6.21 17.11 11.85
C GLN A 162 -6.84 15.73 12.03
N THR A 163 -6.41 14.75 11.25
CA THR A 163 -6.89 13.37 11.29
C THR A 163 -6.49 12.70 12.60
N ARG A 164 -5.26 12.97 13.08
CA ARG A 164 -4.77 12.46 14.36
C ARG A 164 -5.57 13.01 15.53
N LYS A 165 -5.83 14.32 15.58
CA LYS A 165 -6.73 14.93 16.57
C LYS A 165 -8.15 14.35 16.50
N TRP A 166 -8.67 14.14 15.30
CA TRP A 166 -9.99 13.54 15.10
C TRP A 166 -10.08 12.10 15.62
N LEU A 167 -9.06 11.26 15.37
CA LEU A 167 -8.94 9.91 15.92
C LEU A 167 -8.82 9.93 17.45
N GLU A 168 -7.96 10.80 17.99
CA GLU A 168 -7.77 10.94 19.45
C GLU A 168 -9.03 11.44 20.16
N SER A 169 -9.81 12.33 19.54
CA SER A 169 -11.11 12.79 20.07
C SER A 169 -12.15 11.65 20.19
N ARG A 170 -11.98 10.59 19.40
CA ARG A 170 -12.77 9.34 19.45
C ARG A 170 -12.14 8.28 20.34
N LYS A 171 -11.10 8.66 21.11
CA LYS A 171 -10.33 7.77 21.97
C LYS A 171 -9.71 6.60 21.19
N VAL A 172 -9.31 6.85 19.94
CA VAL A 172 -8.58 5.88 19.12
C VAL A 172 -7.10 6.18 19.24
N LYS A 173 -6.38 5.27 19.89
CA LYS A 173 -4.92 5.22 19.83
C LYS A 173 -4.52 4.68 18.46
N VAL A 174 -3.61 5.38 17.79
CA VAL A 174 -3.10 4.97 16.48
C VAL A 174 -1.59 4.87 16.48
N THR A 175 -1.11 3.72 16.00
CA THR A 175 0.31 3.35 15.87
C THR A 175 0.65 3.21 14.39
N PRO A 176 1.35 4.20 13.80
CA PRO A 176 1.79 4.13 12.41
C PRO A 176 2.97 3.18 12.23
N LEU A 177 2.97 2.50 11.08
CA LEU A 177 3.93 1.45 10.73
C LEU A 177 4.37 1.62 9.28
N ALA A 178 5.64 1.37 9.01
CA ALA A 178 6.15 1.15 7.66
C ALA A 178 5.90 -0.32 7.28
N ALA A 179 5.12 -0.52 6.21
CA ALA A 179 4.67 -1.84 5.77
C ALA A 179 5.43 -2.41 4.58
N GLY A 180 6.08 -1.54 3.80
CA GLY A 180 6.83 -1.91 2.61
C GLY A 180 7.74 -0.77 2.15
N GLY A 181 7.98 -0.67 0.84
CA GLY A 181 8.73 0.44 0.25
C GLY A 181 7.96 1.76 0.35
N ASP A 182 6.80 1.79 -0.29
CA ASP A 182 5.82 2.89 -0.34
C ASP A 182 4.53 2.59 0.43
N GLU A 183 4.51 1.45 1.14
CA GLU A 183 3.36 0.99 1.91
C GLU A 183 3.49 1.36 3.38
N PHE A 184 2.39 1.85 3.95
CA PHE A 184 2.23 2.15 5.37
C PHE A 184 1.07 1.36 5.96
N ALA A 185 1.06 1.23 7.28
CA ALA A 185 -0.09 0.71 7.99
C ALA A 185 -0.38 1.51 9.26
N LEU A 186 -1.64 1.52 9.67
CA LEU A 186 -2.08 2.05 10.95
C LEU A 186 -2.71 0.92 11.76
N LEU A 187 -2.15 0.66 12.94
CA LEU A 187 -2.82 -0.10 13.97
C LEU A 187 -3.67 0.85 14.80
N LEU A 188 -4.97 0.59 14.84
CA LEU A 188 -5.97 1.38 15.58
C LEU A 188 -6.45 0.57 16.79
N ASP A 189 -6.48 1.20 17.95
CA ASP A 189 -6.95 0.65 19.24
C ASP A 189 -7.88 1.68 19.87
N GLY A 190 -9.19 1.41 19.88
CA GLY A 190 -10.21 2.36 20.29
C GLY A 190 -11.11 1.84 21.41
N ASP A 191 -11.88 2.76 21.99
CA ASP A 191 -12.91 2.44 23.00
C ASP A 191 -14.25 2.00 22.36
N GLY A 192 -14.41 2.17 21.05
CA GLY A 192 -15.65 1.91 20.32
C GLY A 192 -15.44 1.08 19.05
N PRO A 193 -16.52 0.52 18.47
CA PRO A 193 -16.42 -0.33 17.29
C PRO A 193 -15.99 0.46 16.05
N MET A 194 -15.03 -0.10 15.32
CA MET A 194 -14.51 0.43 14.06
C MET A 194 -15.28 -0.22 12.90
N SER A 195 -16.27 0.50 12.40
CA SER A 195 -17.08 0.10 11.25
C SER A 195 -16.35 0.35 9.92
N ALA A 196 -16.87 -0.22 8.82
CA ALA A 196 -16.40 0.11 7.48
C ALA A 196 -16.45 1.61 7.17
N GLY A 197 -17.51 2.30 7.61
CA GLY A 197 -17.65 3.75 7.46
C GLY A 197 -16.59 4.54 8.25
N PHE A 198 -16.20 4.06 9.44
CA PHE A 198 -15.11 4.67 10.20
C PHE A 198 -13.77 4.56 9.47
N PHE A 199 -13.47 3.40 8.89
CA PHE A 199 -12.25 3.23 8.08
C PHE A 199 -12.28 4.13 6.84
N GLN A 200 -13.41 4.21 6.13
CA GLN A 200 -13.56 5.10 4.97
C GLN A 200 -13.36 6.57 5.34
N GLU A 201 -13.97 7.06 6.43
CA GLU A 201 -13.78 8.44 6.89
C GLU A 201 -12.31 8.70 7.25
N THR A 202 -11.64 7.73 7.90
CA THR A 202 -10.21 7.84 8.23
C THR A 202 -9.36 7.96 6.96
N VAL A 203 -9.64 7.15 5.93
CA VAL A 203 -8.97 7.24 4.62
C VAL A 203 -9.19 8.60 3.97
N SER A 204 -10.44 9.06 3.88
CA SER A 204 -10.76 10.34 3.23
C SER A 204 -10.07 11.53 3.90
N ARG A 205 -9.96 11.51 5.23
CA ARG A 205 -9.27 12.57 5.99
C ARG A 205 -7.76 12.58 5.71
N TYR A 206 -7.10 11.43 5.74
CA TYR A 206 -5.69 11.34 5.38
C TYR A 206 -5.44 11.70 3.91
N GLN A 207 -6.27 11.24 2.97
CA GLN A 207 -6.17 11.64 1.57
C GLN A 207 -6.31 13.16 1.39
N ALA A 208 -7.23 13.80 2.10
CA ALA A 208 -7.38 15.25 2.06
C ALA A 208 -6.13 15.97 2.62
N GLU A 209 -5.53 15.48 3.70
CA GLU A 209 -4.28 16.06 4.23
C GLU A 209 -3.11 15.88 3.27
N PHE A 210 -2.98 14.70 2.65
CA PHE A 210 -1.92 14.45 1.68
C PHE A 210 -2.06 15.32 0.44
N ALA A 211 -3.26 15.37 -0.14
CA ALA A 211 -3.53 16.12 -1.36
C ALA A 211 -3.37 17.63 -1.18
N ASN A 212 -3.71 18.17 0.01
CA ASN A 212 -3.60 19.61 0.31
C ASN A 212 -2.22 20.02 0.87
N SER A 213 -1.30 19.08 1.04
CA SER A 213 0.02 19.36 1.59
C SER A 213 0.95 19.98 0.55
N ARG A 214 1.21 21.28 0.69
CA ARG A 214 2.23 21.99 -0.11
C ARG A 214 3.62 21.36 0.03
N HIS A 215 3.93 20.81 1.21
CA HIS A 215 5.20 20.15 1.44
C HIS A 215 5.31 18.85 0.63
N LEU A 216 4.27 18.00 0.65
CA LEU A 216 4.28 16.77 -0.16
C LEU A 216 4.26 17.07 -1.66
N ALA A 217 3.52 18.09 -2.09
CA ALA A 217 3.50 18.55 -3.48
C ALA A 217 4.89 19.03 -3.96
N SER A 218 5.69 19.63 -3.08
CA SER A 218 7.01 20.18 -3.43
C SER A 218 8.06 19.15 -3.84
N PHE A 219 7.84 17.85 -3.56
CA PHE A 219 8.78 16.80 -3.95
C PHE A 219 8.76 16.49 -5.44
N LEU A 220 7.75 16.94 -6.18
CA LEU A 220 7.67 16.75 -7.63
C LEU A 220 7.06 17.98 -8.30
N ASP A 221 7.90 18.70 -9.04
CA ASP A 221 7.47 19.86 -9.84
C ASP A 221 7.43 19.51 -11.32
N PHE A 222 6.23 19.43 -11.89
CA PHE A 222 6.02 19.16 -13.31
C PHE A 222 6.43 20.33 -14.22
N ASN A 223 6.71 21.51 -13.67
CA ASN A 223 7.27 22.65 -14.39
C ASN A 223 8.80 22.61 -14.44
N SER A 224 9.44 21.72 -13.69
CA SER A 224 10.89 21.60 -13.71
C SER A 224 11.36 21.01 -15.03
N ARG A 225 12.28 21.71 -15.70
CA ARG A 225 12.95 21.22 -16.92
C ARG A 225 13.57 19.85 -16.71
N SER A 226 14.15 19.56 -15.55
CA SER A 226 14.74 18.23 -15.28
C SER A 226 13.67 17.13 -15.20
N VAL A 227 12.52 17.42 -14.57
CA VAL A 227 11.40 16.47 -14.47
C VAL A 227 10.81 16.20 -15.85
N GLN A 228 10.60 17.24 -16.66
CA GLN A 228 10.09 17.11 -18.03
C GLN A 228 11.06 16.30 -18.91
N LEU A 229 12.37 16.56 -18.79
CA LEU A 229 13.40 15.80 -19.50
C LEU A 229 13.38 14.31 -19.12
N GLU A 230 13.41 13.98 -17.83
CA GLU A 230 13.40 12.58 -17.39
C GLU A 230 12.06 11.88 -17.71
N TYR A 231 10.95 12.63 -17.68
CA TYR A 231 9.64 12.12 -18.04
C TYR A 231 9.57 11.71 -19.51
N SER A 232 9.99 12.56 -20.44
CA SER A 232 9.86 12.32 -21.89
C SER A 232 11.06 11.55 -22.48
N MET A 233 12.25 11.68 -21.90
CA MET A 233 13.51 11.16 -22.42
C MET A 233 14.31 10.39 -21.35
N PRO A 234 13.84 9.21 -20.93
CA PRO A 234 14.47 8.44 -19.87
C PRO A 234 15.82 7.80 -20.26
N THR A 235 16.17 7.75 -21.55
CA THR A 235 17.40 7.11 -22.03
C THR A 235 18.46 8.12 -22.45
N GLU A 236 19.74 7.76 -22.30
CA GLU A 236 20.86 8.59 -22.74
C GLU A 236 20.81 8.90 -24.25
N SER A 237 20.40 7.93 -25.08
CA SER A 237 20.28 8.12 -26.52
C SER A 237 19.20 9.16 -26.88
N GLN A 238 18.05 9.13 -26.20
CA GLN A 238 17.01 10.14 -26.41
C GLN A 238 17.47 11.53 -25.96
N ARG A 239 18.16 11.60 -24.82
CA ARG A 239 18.75 12.86 -24.33
C ARG A 239 19.82 13.40 -25.27
N ALA A 240 20.66 12.54 -25.83
CA ALA A 240 21.69 12.95 -26.79
C ALA A 240 21.07 13.57 -28.07
N VAL A 241 19.97 12.99 -28.57
CA VAL A 241 19.23 13.56 -29.71
C VAL A 241 18.65 14.93 -29.33
N PHE A 242 18.04 15.06 -28.16
CA PHE A 242 17.49 16.32 -27.68
C PHE A 242 18.55 17.43 -27.52
N PHE A 243 19.70 17.11 -26.91
CA PHE A 243 20.79 18.08 -26.78
C PHE A 243 21.48 18.42 -28.11
N GLY A 244 21.22 17.64 -29.17
CA GLY A 244 21.62 17.98 -30.54
C GLY A 244 20.65 18.91 -31.28
N MET A 245 19.45 19.16 -30.75
CA MET A 245 18.47 20.10 -31.32
C MET A 245 18.85 21.55 -31.03
N SER A 246 18.32 22.49 -31.82
CA SER A 246 18.45 23.91 -31.52
C SER A 246 17.68 24.30 -30.24
N GLN A 247 18.06 25.42 -29.62
CA GLN A 247 17.41 25.87 -28.38
C GLN A 247 15.90 26.07 -28.55
N ALA A 248 15.46 26.64 -29.68
CA ALA A 248 14.04 26.86 -29.95
C ALA A 248 13.25 25.55 -30.11
N GLU A 249 13.87 24.52 -30.68
CA GLU A 249 13.26 23.18 -30.78
C GLU A 249 13.20 22.49 -29.43
N GLN A 250 14.25 22.62 -28.62
CA GLN A 250 14.26 22.09 -27.25
C GLN A 250 13.17 22.72 -26.39
N ASP A 251 13.04 24.04 -26.41
CA ASP A 251 12.06 24.75 -25.60
C ASP A 251 10.63 24.41 -26.06
N LYS A 252 10.38 24.36 -27.38
CA LYS A 252 9.10 23.89 -27.92
C LYS A 252 8.77 22.45 -27.48
N HIS A 253 9.74 21.55 -27.54
CA HIS A 253 9.53 20.16 -27.14
C HIS A 253 9.17 20.04 -25.65
N LEU A 254 9.83 20.83 -24.79
CA LEU A 254 9.52 20.85 -23.36
C LEU A 254 8.15 21.49 -23.06
N ASP A 255 7.74 22.52 -23.81
CA ASP A 255 6.39 23.09 -23.72
C ASP A 255 5.31 22.05 -24.11
N ASP A 256 5.57 21.24 -25.14
CA ASP A 256 4.67 20.15 -25.53
C ASP A 256 4.55 19.10 -24.41
N VAL A 257 5.67 18.71 -23.77
CA VAL A 257 5.68 17.79 -22.63
C VAL A 257 4.96 18.37 -21.41
N HIS A 258 5.12 19.67 -21.15
CA HIS A 258 4.41 20.35 -20.08
C HIS A 258 2.89 20.22 -20.26
N ASN A 259 2.40 20.30 -21.50
CA ASN A 259 0.98 20.11 -21.81
C ASN A 259 0.48 18.67 -21.61
N GLU A 260 1.35 17.67 -21.51
CA GLU A 260 0.99 16.27 -21.24
C GLU A 260 0.98 15.94 -19.73
N LEU A 261 1.68 16.73 -18.92
CA LEU A 261 1.81 16.53 -17.47
C LEU A 261 0.68 17.21 -16.68
N PRO A 262 0.34 16.71 -15.48
CA PRO A 262 -0.55 17.40 -14.56
C PRO A 262 0.01 18.77 -14.17
N GLU A 263 -0.86 19.74 -13.86
CA GLU A 263 -0.41 21.06 -13.38
C GLU A 263 0.27 20.98 -12.01
N THR A 264 -0.16 20.05 -11.16
CA THR A 264 0.34 19.91 -9.79
C THR A 264 0.40 18.45 -9.39
N PHE A 265 1.42 18.08 -8.63
CA PHE A 265 1.49 16.78 -8.01
C PHE A 265 0.62 16.73 -6.75
N TYR A 266 -0.44 15.92 -6.82
CA TYR A 266 -1.30 15.63 -5.66
C TYR A 266 -0.90 14.28 -5.06
N SER A 267 -0.38 14.32 -3.84
CA SER A 267 -0.08 13.11 -3.08
C SER A 267 -1.37 12.38 -2.74
N THR A 268 -1.48 11.13 -3.20
CA THR A 268 -2.64 10.26 -2.95
C THR A 268 -2.18 8.85 -2.60
N CYS A 269 -3.07 8.04 -2.05
CA CYS A 269 -2.80 6.65 -1.71
C CYS A 269 -4.03 5.78 -1.98
N GLY A 270 -3.80 4.52 -2.34
CA GLY A 270 -4.80 3.48 -2.14
C GLY A 270 -4.83 3.11 -0.65
N ALA A 271 -6.01 2.92 -0.08
CA ALA A 271 -6.13 2.55 1.33
C ALA A 271 -7.31 1.64 1.63
N GLY A 272 -7.18 0.83 2.68
CA GLY A 272 -8.22 -0.10 3.12
C GLY A 272 -8.06 -0.49 4.58
N GLY A 273 -9.18 -0.71 5.27
CA GLY A 273 -9.19 -1.04 6.70
C GLY A 273 -10.04 -2.26 7.01
N ALA A 274 -9.69 -2.98 8.08
CA ALA A 274 -10.45 -4.10 8.62
C ALA A 274 -10.24 -4.23 10.14
N ASN A 275 -11.26 -4.72 10.86
CA ASN A 275 -11.15 -5.04 12.28
C ASN A 275 -10.95 -6.55 12.54
N PHE A 276 -10.63 -6.93 13.79
CA PHE A 276 -10.41 -8.35 14.12
C PHE A 276 -11.65 -9.20 13.94
N ARG A 277 -12.86 -8.64 14.13
CA ARG A 277 -14.11 -9.37 13.95
C ARG A 277 -14.26 -9.80 12.48
N GLU A 278 -14.00 -8.90 11.55
CA GLU A 278 -14.02 -9.20 10.11
C GLU A 278 -12.92 -10.21 9.75
N GLY A 279 -11.73 -10.10 10.36
CA GLY A 279 -10.65 -11.08 10.19
C GLY A 279 -11.03 -12.48 10.66
N LEU A 280 -11.70 -12.60 11.80
CA LEU A 280 -12.26 -13.85 12.32
C LEU A 280 -13.29 -14.44 11.36
N GLU A 281 -14.25 -13.64 10.93
CA GLU A 281 -15.31 -14.08 10.01
C GLU A 281 -14.74 -14.55 8.68
N ARG A 282 -13.74 -13.84 8.14
CA ARG A 282 -13.02 -14.24 6.92
C ARG A 282 -12.23 -15.53 7.11
N ALA A 283 -11.59 -15.73 8.26
CA ALA A 283 -10.85 -16.96 8.57
C ALA A 283 -11.78 -18.18 8.63
N VAL A 284 -12.94 -18.04 9.28
CA VAL A 284 -13.96 -19.09 9.33
C VAL A 284 -14.55 -19.34 7.94
N GLY A 285 -14.91 -18.28 7.21
CA GLY A 285 -15.48 -18.38 5.86
C GLY A 285 -14.56 -19.03 4.83
N ARG A 286 -13.23 -18.82 4.96
CA ARG A 286 -12.21 -19.48 4.11
C ARG A 286 -11.82 -20.88 4.59
N GLY A 287 -12.38 -21.36 5.69
CA GLY A 287 -12.04 -22.67 6.26
C GLY A 287 -10.61 -22.77 6.83
N THR A 288 -9.91 -21.65 6.97
CA THR A 288 -8.55 -21.58 7.55
C THR A 288 -8.56 -21.58 9.07
N LEU A 289 -9.74 -21.36 9.67
CA LEU A 289 -10.00 -21.54 11.09
C LEU A 289 -11.20 -22.47 11.26
N SER A 290 -11.00 -23.62 11.90
CA SER A 290 -12.10 -24.54 12.22
C SER A 290 -12.62 -24.32 13.64
N LEU A 291 -13.92 -24.02 13.77
CA LEU A 291 -14.59 -23.97 15.07
C LEU A 291 -14.92 -25.37 15.64
N LYS A 292 -14.54 -26.45 14.95
CA LYS A 292 -14.76 -27.83 15.42
C LYS A 292 -13.78 -28.16 16.55
N LYS A 293 -14.30 -28.71 17.66
CA LYS A 293 -13.53 -29.08 18.85
C LYS A 293 -12.31 -29.96 18.50
N GLY A 294 -11.16 -29.60 19.06
CA GLY A 294 -9.93 -30.43 19.04
C GLY A 294 -9.02 -30.26 17.82
N LYS A 295 -9.38 -29.45 16.82
CA LYS A 295 -8.55 -29.22 15.63
C LYS A 295 -7.69 -27.96 15.69
N GLU A 296 -8.09 -26.97 16.49
CA GLU A 296 -7.42 -25.67 16.56
C GLU A 296 -6.92 -25.38 17.97
N THR A 297 -5.74 -24.76 18.05
CA THR A 297 -5.19 -24.20 19.29
C THR A 297 -5.53 -22.71 19.38
N PHE A 298 -5.44 -22.15 20.57
CA PHE A 298 -5.58 -20.69 20.73
C PHE A 298 -4.56 -19.91 19.88
N ASP A 299 -3.31 -20.39 19.81
CA ASP A 299 -2.26 -19.75 19.03
C ASP A 299 -2.54 -19.79 17.52
N THR A 300 -3.02 -20.92 16.98
CA THR A 300 -3.39 -21.04 15.57
C THR A 300 -4.60 -20.16 15.22
N GLY A 301 -5.60 -20.11 16.11
CA GLY A 301 -6.76 -19.23 15.95
C GLY A 301 -6.40 -17.75 15.91
N ARG A 302 -5.54 -17.31 16.84
CA ARG A 302 -5.10 -15.92 16.92
C ARG A 302 -4.32 -15.47 15.69
N LEU A 303 -3.41 -16.32 15.20
CA LEU A 303 -2.65 -16.05 13.98
C LEU A 303 -3.56 -16.01 12.75
N ALA A 304 -4.59 -16.85 12.69
CA ALA A 304 -5.57 -16.83 11.60
C ALA A 304 -6.37 -15.51 11.58
N ILE A 305 -6.85 -15.05 12.73
CA ILE A 305 -7.55 -13.76 12.86
C ILE A 305 -6.65 -12.61 12.38
N LEU A 306 -5.41 -12.55 12.88
CA LEU A 306 -4.45 -11.51 12.52
C LEU A 306 -4.17 -11.50 11.02
N ARG A 307 -3.83 -12.66 10.44
CA ARG A 307 -3.51 -12.79 9.02
C ARG A 307 -4.69 -12.33 8.17
N HIS A 308 -5.90 -12.80 8.45
CA HIS A 308 -7.07 -12.48 7.65
C HIS A 308 -7.59 -11.06 7.85
N THR A 309 -7.29 -10.41 8.98
CA THR A 309 -7.52 -8.97 9.17
C THR A 309 -6.63 -8.16 8.22
N ILE A 310 -5.32 -8.44 8.21
CA ILE A 310 -4.35 -7.75 7.34
C ILE A 310 -4.68 -8.01 5.86
N GLU A 311 -4.91 -9.27 5.46
CA GLU A 311 -5.28 -9.62 4.09
C GLU A 311 -6.57 -8.93 3.62
N LEU A 312 -7.54 -8.72 4.50
CA LEU A 312 -8.78 -8.03 4.14
C LEU A 312 -8.54 -6.53 3.95
N ALA A 313 -7.74 -5.90 4.81
CA ALA A 313 -7.36 -4.50 4.66
C ALA A 313 -6.56 -4.27 3.37
N GLU A 314 -5.58 -5.13 3.06
CA GLU A 314 -4.80 -5.09 1.82
C GLU A 314 -5.67 -5.34 0.57
N ALA A 315 -6.63 -6.26 0.64
CA ALA A 315 -7.57 -6.47 -0.46
C ALA A 315 -8.42 -5.21 -0.72
N ARG A 316 -8.95 -4.58 0.34
CA ARG A 316 -9.72 -3.32 0.23
C ARG A 316 -8.87 -2.17 -0.30
N GLN A 317 -7.60 -2.09 0.10
CA GLN A 317 -6.63 -1.13 -0.44
C GLN A 317 -6.44 -1.34 -1.95
N ALA A 318 -6.27 -2.59 -2.39
CA ALA A 318 -6.14 -2.91 -3.81
C ALA A 318 -7.41 -2.54 -4.61
N ASP A 319 -8.59 -2.87 -4.09
CA ASP A 319 -9.87 -2.51 -4.70
C ASP A 319 -10.03 -0.98 -4.82
N ASN A 320 -9.71 -0.24 -3.74
CA ASN A 320 -9.73 1.22 -3.73
C ASN A 320 -8.75 1.82 -4.77
N LYS A 321 -7.55 1.23 -4.91
CA LYS A 321 -6.55 1.66 -5.91
C LYS A 321 -7.03 1.40 -7.34
N VAL A 322 -7.78 0.32 -7.59
CA VAL A 322 -8.41 0.04 -8.89
C VAL A 322 -9.50 1.07 -9.20
N GLU A 323 -10.38 1.34 -8.23
CA GLU A 323 -11.44 2.34 -8.38
C GLU A 323 -10.87 3.74 -8.65
N PHE A 324 -9.87 4.15 -7.87
CA PHE A 324 -9.17 5.42 -8.05
C PHE A 324 -8.61 5.58 -9.46
N LYS A 325 -7.95 4.55 -10.01
CA LYS A 325 -7.42 4.59 -11.37
C LYS A 325 -8.51 4.77 -12.42
N LYS A 326 -9.64 4.08 -12.29
CA LYS A 326 -10.81 4.26 -13.18
C LYS A 326 -11.37 5.68 -13.12
N CYS A 327 -11.43 6.27 -11.94
CA CYS A 327 -11.87 7.66 -11.79
C CYS A 327 -10.90 8.63 -12.48
N LEU A 328 -9.59 8.40 -12.37
CA LEU A 328 -8.59 9.23 -13.04
C LEU A 328 -8.65 9.11 -14.57
N GLU A 329 -8.89 7.92 -15.12
CA GLU A 329 -9.00 7.73 -16.58
C GLU A 329 -10.02 8.71 -17.21
N LEU A 330 -11.10 9.04 -16.49
CA LEU A 330 -12.16 9.93 -16.93
C LEU A 330 -11.98 11.38 -16.45
N GLY A 331 -11.51 11.59 -15.22
CA GLY A 331 -11.49 12.89 -14.56
C GLY A 331 -10.16 13.65 -14.66
N ASP A 332 -9.03 12.93 -14.71
CA ASP A 332 -7.69 13.51 -14.84
C ASP A 332 -6.79 12.56 -15.65
N PRO A 333 -6.95 12.57 -17.00
CA PRO A 333 -6.23 11.66 -17.87
C PRO A 333 -4.72 11.87 -17.83
N LYS A 334 -4.24 13.08 -17.50
CA LYS A 334 -2.82 13.39 -17.40
C LYS A 334 -2.21 12.73 -16.18
N LEU A 335 -2.86 12.85 -15.02
CA LEU A 335 -2.43 12.16 -13.81
C LEU A 335 -2.52 10.65 -13.97
N HIS A 336 -3.59 10.14 -14.62
CA HIS A 336 -3.69 8.72 -14.94
C HIS A 336 -2.47 8.21 -15.72
N CYS A 337 -2.08 8.92 -16.78
CA CYS A 337 -0.90 8.58 -17.58
C CYS A 337 0.39 8.65 -16.74
N PHE A 338 0.58 9.71 -15.96
CA PHE A 338 1.76 9.86 -15.11
C PHE A 338 1.92 8.70 -14.10
N LEU A 339 0.82 8.21 -13.52
CA LEU A 339 0.83 7.11 -12.55
C LEU A 339 1.12 5.73 -13.16
N ARG A 340 1.28 5.60 -14.48
CA ARG A 340 1.71 4.35 -15.13
C ARG A 340 3.18 4.05 -14.79
N ARG A 341 3.50 2.76 -14.71
CA ARG A 341 4.71 2.25 -14.04
C ARG A 341 6.04 2.60 -14.73
N ASN A 342 6.04 2.88 -16.03
CA ASN A 342 7.23 3.23 -16.80
C ASN A 342 6.83 3.96 -18.10
N ASN A 343 7.82 4.51 -18.81
CA ASN A 343 7.59 5.24 -20.06
C ASN A 343 6.98 4.36 -21.16
N GLU A 344 7.36 3.08 -21.23
CA GLU A 344 6.76 2.14 -22.19
C GLU A 344 5.25 1.98 -21.99
N ASN A 345 4.80 1.84 -20.75
CA ASN A 345 3.38 1.76 -20.43
C ASN A 345 2.66 3.08 -20.74
N ARG A 346 3.32 4.23 -20.59
CA ARG A 346 2.78 5.55 -20.98
C ARG A 346 2.60 5.65 -22.50
N ASN A 347 3.63 5.26 -23.26
CA ASN A 347 3.59 5.23 -24.72
C ASN A 347 2.55 4.23 -25.26
N LEU A 348 2.43 3.05 -24.65
CA LEU A 348 1.42 2.06 -25.02
C LEU A 348 0.00 2.58 -24.75
N ASP A 349 -0.23 3.29 -23.63
CA ASP A 349 -1.53 3.90 -23.33
C ASP A 349 -1.88 5.00 -24.34
N GLY A 350 -0.92 5.86 -24.69
CA GLY A 350 -1.09 6.88 -25.73
C GLY A 350 -1.48 6.27 -27.08
N ARG A 351 -0.74 5.24 -27.52
CA ARG A 351 -1.04 4.51 -28.77
C ARG A 351 -2.39 3.79 -28.73
N LEU A 352 -2.78 3.25 -27.57
CA LEU A 352 -4.07 2.60 -27.40
C LEU A 352 -5.20 3.63 -27.57
N ARG A 353 -5.09 4.80 -26.93
CA ARG A 353 -6.08 5.88 -27.05
C ARG A 353 -6.19 6.42 -28.46
N GLU A 354 -5.06 6.60 -29.15
CA GLU A 354 -5.05 6.97 -30.58
C GLU A 354 -5.75 5.93 -31.43
N ALA A 355 -5.47 4.63 -31.21
CA ALA A 355 -6.11 3.54 -31.93
C ALA A 355 -7.63 3.46 -31.64
N GLU A 356 -8.05 3.68 -30.39
CA GLU A 356 -9.46 3.73 -29.99
C GLU A 356 -10.19 4.91 -30.65
N LEU A 357 -9.54 6.09 -30.73
CA LEU A 357 -10.09 7.25 -31.43
C LEU A 357 -10.24 6.99 -32.92
N GLN A 358 -9.22 6.41 -33.56
CA GLN A 358 -9.29 6.02 -34.98
C GLN A 358 -10.41 5.01 -35.22
N LEU A 359 -10.54 3.99 -34.35
CA LEU A 359 -11.61 3.01 -34.44
C LEU A 359 -13.00 3.63 -34.28
N ALA A 360 -13.16 4.60 -33.35
CA ALA A 360 -14.41 5.32 -33.17
C ALA A 360 -14.77 6.18 -34.41
N GLN A 361 -13.78 6.85 -35.01
CA GLN A 361 -13.96 7.62 -36.24
C GLN A 361 -14.35 6.72 -37.43
N GLU A 362 -13.71 5.56 -37.58
CA GLU A 362 -14.04 4.58 -38.62
C GLU A 362 -15.45 3.99 -38.43
N ARG A 363 -15.86 3.73 -37.17
CA ARG A 363 -17.24 3.29 -36.87
C ARG A 363 -18.28 4.35 -37.26
N LEU A 364 -18.00 5.63 -37.01
CA LEU A 364 -18.86 6.73 -37.43
C LEU A 364 -18.95 6.82 -38.96
N ARG A 365 -17.81 6.79 -39.65
CA ARG A 365 -17.78 6.79 -41.13
C ARG A 365 -18.57 5.64 -41.73
N ARG A 366 -18.42 4.43 -41.17
CA ARG A 366 -19.16 3.26 -41.63
C ARG A 366 -20.67 3.41 -41.40
N ALA A 367 -21.08 3.94 -40.24
CA ALA A 367 -22.49 4.18 -39.96
C ALA A 367 -23.09 5.23 -40.92
N ASP A 368 -22.35 6.26 -41.29
CA ASP A 368 -22.79 7.25 -42.28
C ASP A 368 -22.87 6.64 -43.69
N MET A 369 -21.88 5.85 -44.09
CA MET A 369 -21.93 5.10 -45.36
C MET A 369 -23.12 4.13 -45.43
N GLU A 370 -23.43 3.41 -44.35
CA GLU A 370 -24.58 2.51 -44.29
C GLU A 370 -25.91 3.28 -44.47
N ARG A 371 -26.03 4.47 -43.85
CA ARG A 371 -27.21 5.34 -44.07
C ARG A 371 -27.31 5.84 -45.52
N ASP A 372 -26.20 6.23 -46.14
CA ASP A 372 -26.19 6.68 -47.53
C ASP A 372 -26.56 5.54 -48.49
N LEU A 373 -26.10 4.32 -48.19
CA LEU A 373 -26.43 3.13 -48.98
C LEU A 373 -27.93 2.79 -48.87
N ASP A 374 -28.50 2.86 -47.67
CA ASP A 374 -29.93 2.67 -47.43
C ASP A 374 -30.77 3.72 -48.17
N ALA A 375 -30.33 4.99 -48.17
CA ALA A 375 -30.98 6.06 -48.90
C ALA A 375 -30.94 5.84 -50.43
N LEU A 376 -29.80 5.38 -50.97
CA LEU A 376 -29.67 5.02 -52.39
C LEU A 376 -30.55 3.82 -52.76
N HIS A 377 -30.60 2.79 -51.91
CA HIS A 377 -31.48 1.64 -52.13
C HIS A 377 -32.97 2.05 -52.14
N ALA A 378 -33.38 2.93 -51.22
CA ALA A 378 -34.73 3.48 -51.20
C ALA A 378 -35.06 4.26 -52.48
N LEU A 379 -34.14 5.12 -52.93
CA LEU A 379 -34.29 5.91 -54.16
C LEU A 379 -34.38 5.01 -55.41
N CYS A 380 -33.51 4.00 -55.51
CA CYS A 380 -33.55 3.02 -56.60
C CYS A 380 -34.85 2.23 -56.61
N SER A 381 -35.34 1.80 -55.43
CA SER A 381 -36.61 1.11 -55.31
C SER A 381 -37.78 1.99 -55.76
N GLU A 382 -37.80 3.26 -55.35
CA GLU A 382 -38.82 4.23 -55.77
C GLU A 382 -38.80 4.45 -57.30
N LYS A 383 -37.60 4.63 -57.88
CA LYS A 383 -37.43 4.81 -59.33
C LYS A 383 -37.86 3.58 -60.12
N ASN A 384 -37.55 2.38 -59.64
CA ASN A 384 -37.99 1.14 -60.28
C ASN A 384 -39.53 1.04 -60.26
N SER A 385 -40.19 1.36 -59.15
CA SER A 385 -41.66 1.40 -59.08
C SER A 385 -42.27 2.43 -60.06
N GLN A 386 -41.66 3.62 -60.19
CA GLN A 386 -42.09 4.63 -61.16
C GLN A 386 -41.95 4.15 -62.61
N ILE A 387 -40.86 3.45 -62.94
CA ILE A 387 -40.63 2.87 -64.26
C ILE A 387 -41.67 1.78 -64.56
N GLU A 388 -41.93 0.87 -63.62
CA GLU A 388 -42.96 -0.16 -63.77
C GLU A 388 -44.36 0.43 -64.00
N GLU A 389 -44.69 1.53 -63.30
CA GLU A 389 -45.97 2.21 -63.47
C GLU A 389 -46.09 2.89 -64.85
N LEU A 390 -45.00 3.49 -65.35
CA LEU A 390 -44.95 4.07 -66.69
C LEU A 390 -45.06 2.99 -67.78
N LEU A 391 -44.37 1.87 -67.62
CA LEU A 391 -44.47 0.74 -68.56
C LEU A 391 -45.90 0.18 -68.63
N LYS A 392 -46.62 0.13 -67.50
CA LYS A 392 -48.04 -0.25 -67.46
C LYS A 392 -48.98 0.74 -68.14
N LYS A 393 -48.62 2.02 -68.24
CA LYS A 393 -49.42 3.05 -68.92
C LYS A 393 -49.17 3.11 -70.43
N CYS A 394 -48.06 2.54 -70.89
CA CYS A 394 -47.68 2.50 -72.32
C CYS A 394 -48.01 1.16 -73.01
N ALA A 395 -48.43 0.15 -72.26
CA ALA A 395 -49.02 -1.10 -72.76
C ALA A 395 -50.54 -0.99 -72.75
#